data_AF-A0A918EZ26-F1
#
_entry.id   AF-A0A918EZ26-F1
#
_cell.length_a   1.000
_cell.length_b   1.000
_cell.length_c   1.000
_cell.angle_alpha   90.00
_cell.angle_beta   90.00
_cell.angle_gamma   90.00
#
_symmetry.space_group_name_H-M   'P 1'
#
loop_
_entity.id
_entity.type
_entity.pdbx_description
1 polymer ?
#
loop_
_entity_poly.entity_id
_entity_poly.type
_entity_poly.pdbx_seq_one_letter_code
_entity_poly.pdbx_strand_id
1 'polypeptide(L)'
;MNDPVRDWLRQLLASELGHRQGDQMIQAAIVGRGWPAMQPFGPREVVAVLQDMYAALRPQLGEARADKWVESATQAFADFMQSGPATAPTPEGSTQEPVRPAVPWGRRAHDLPLLLARVHFETAQRSLDAVRVTPELSGLERAAGWDLQAAQAELRRWEAEDRLSNLRAEHARVEMAEQVRSARAQEQLLDLTVRELEDDLKTVRAPLLGDVPGGSIHPLRMQLSHNRLMLTQTRSFLEVFAPLVDEHGADAMPEIPAFDLSARLQAVNVQRHPNVLRARHALNYAEWQAGAQGQADPRMREAQAGLARAEAEAQQVVQDTLNTARQHYDLFRELQGRFTDLERRVNQLRQFAADPLTYARAQFEAQQVRGALRLHSHRLVEALGLLDALGSGDAGSADVLPVELL
;
A
#
# COMPACT_ATOMS: atom_id res chain seq x y z
N MET A 1 -15.60 27.56 28.02
CA MET A 1 -16.04 26.35 27.30
C MET A 1 -14.91 25.33 27.42
N ASN A 2 -15.14 24.22 28.11
CA ASN A 2 -14.19 23.11 28.17
C ASN A 2 -14.33 22.29 26.89
N ASP A 3 -13.30 22.27 26.07
CA ASP A 3 -13.22 21.44 24.87
C ASP A 3 -12.15 20.37 25.14
N PRO A 4 -12.56 19.19 25.63
CA PRO A 4 -11.61 18.17 26.08
C PRO A 4 -10.72 17.65 24.94
N VAL A 5 -11.20 17.71 23.69
CA VAL A 5 -10.44 17.33 22.49
C VAL A 5 -9.35 18.36 22.21
N ARG A 6 -9.69 19.65 22.30
CA ARG A 6 -8.72 20.75 22.14
C ARG A 6 -7.68 20.74 23.27
N ASP A 7 -8.09 20.45 24.50
CA ASP A 7 -7.18 20.39 25.64
C ASP A 7 -6.23 19.18 25.58
N TRP A 8 -6.71 18.02 25.12
CA TRP A 8 -5.87 16.88 24.80
C TRP A 8 -4.84 17.23 23.71
N LEU A 9 -5.28 17.85 22.62
CA LEU A 9 -4.40 18.25 21.51
C LEU A 9 -3.34 19.27 21.96
N ARG A 10 -3.71 20.22 22.83
CA ARG A 10 -2.76 21.15 23.46
C ARG A 10 -1.69 20.42 24.26
N GLN A 11 -2.07 19.43 25.06
CA GLN A 11 -1.14 18.67 25.88
C GLN A 11 -0.16 17.87 25.00
N LEU A 12 -0.67 17.23 23.93
CA LEU A 12 0.14 16.49 22.97
C LEU A 12 1.15 17.40 22.25
N LEU A 13 0.74 18.59 21.79
CA LEU A 13 1.65 19.52 21.12
C LEU A 13 2.62 20.17 22.12
N ALA A 14 2.18 20.40 23.36
CA ALA A 14 3.01 20.96 24.41
C ALA A 14 4.16 20.04 24.83
N SER A 15 3.99 18.71 24.76
CA SER A 15 5.09 17.78 25.05
C SER A 15 6.21 17.82 24.01
N GLU A 16 5.96 18.32 22.81
CA GLU A 16 6.92 18.31 21.69
C GLU A 16 7.50 19.68 21.39
N LEU A 17 6.68 20.74 21.39
CA LEU A 17 7.08 22.11 21.05
C LEU A 17 7.08 23.06 22.26
N GLY A 18 6.52 22.61 23.38
CA GLY A 18 6.18 23.48 24.50
C GLY A 18 4.83 24.19 24.32
N HIS A 19 4.22 24.54 25.45
CA HIS A 19 2.84 25.05 25.54
C HIS A 19 2.53 26.22 24.60
N ARG A 20 3.42 27.23 24.53
CA ARG A 20 3.20 28.42 23.69
C ARG A 20 3.24 28.11 22.19
N GLN A 21 4.16 27.26 21.75
CA GLN A 21 4.28 26.90 20.33
C GLN A 21 3.16 25.96 19.91
N GLY A 22 2.73 25.04 20.79
CA GLY A 22 1.55 24.21 20.55
C GLY A 22 0.27 25.02 20.36
N ASP A 23 0.01 26.01 21.23
CA ASP A 23 -1.14 26.91 21.08
C ASP A 23 -1.06 27.76 19.81
N GLN A 24 0.14 28.22 19.43
CA GLN A 24 0.36 28.96 18.18
C GLN A 24 0.07 28.08 16.96
N MET A 25 0.43 26.80 16.98
CA MET A 25 0.14 25.87 15.89
C MET A 25 -1.37 25.64 15.73
N ILE A 26 -2.08 25.41 16.83
CA ILE A 26 -3.54 25.26 16.83
C ILE A 26 -4.20 26.52 16.27
N GLN A 27 -3.73 27.71 16.68
CA GLN A 27 -4.27 28.95 16.14
C GLN A 27 -3.92 29.20 14.68
N ALA A 28 -2.71 28.87 14.25
CA ALA A 28 -2.33 28.95 12.85
C ALA A 28 -3.22 28.04 11.98
N ALA A 29 -3.56 26.85 12.46
CA ALA A 29 -4.47 25.93 11.76
C ALA A 29 -5.91 26.49 11.67
N ILE A 30 -6.43 27.06 12.77
CA ILE A 30 -7.74 27.71 12.81
C ILE A 30 -7.80 28.88 11.80
N VAL A 31 -6.82 29.78 11.85
CA VAL A 31 -6.77 30.97 10.99
C VAL A 31 -6.56 30.58 9.53
N GLY A 32 -5.61 29.68 9.25
CA GLY A 32 -5.28 29.25 7.89
C GLY A 32 -6.41 28.53 7.17
N ARG A 33 -7.29 27.84 7.91
CA ARG A 33 -8.45 27.12 7.37
C ARG A 33 -9.78 27.88 7.52
N GLY A 34 -9.74 29.08 8.10
CA GLY A 34 -10.93 29.93 8.29
C GLY A 34 -11.97 29.35 9.26
N TRP A 35 -11.54 28.54 10.23
CA TRP A 35 -12.46 27.98 11.22
C TRP A 35 -12.95 29.05 12.20
N PRO A 36 -14.20 28.97 12.68
CA PRO A 36 -14.68 29.84 13.76
C PRO A 36 -13.82 29.63 15.02
N ALA A 37 -13.27 30.71 15.59
CA ALA A 37 -12.34 30.65 16.72
C ALA A 37 -12.90 29.90 17.96
N MET A 38 -14.23 29.85 18.11
CA MET A 38 -14.93 29.17 19.20
C MET A 38 -15.59 27.83 18.82
N GLN A 39 -15.30 27.25 17.65
CA GLN A 39 -15.85 25.94 17.27
C GLN A 39 -15.23 24.83 18.13
N PRO A 40 -16.03 23.89 18.68
CA PRO A 40 -15.50 22.71 19.37
C PRO A 40 -14.68 21.86 18.39
N PHE A 41 -13.53 21.35 18.85
CA PHE A 41 -12.66 20.49 18.06
C PHE A 41 -13.26 19.08 18.00
N GLY A 42 -13.42 18.58 16.78
CA GLY A 42 -13.70 17.18 16.52
C GLY A 42 -12.48 16.44 15.98
N PRO A 43 -12.65 15.16 15.60
CA PRO A 43 -11.59 14.36 15.01
C PRO A 43 -10.99 14.96 13.74
N ARG A 44 -11.80 15.65 12.93
CA ARG A 44 -11.35 16.35 11.72
C ARG A 44 -10.34 17.46 12.06
N GLU A 45 -10.68 18.30 13.03
CA GLU A 45 -9.85 19.43 13.43
C GLU A 45 -8.52 18.95 14.02
N VAL A 46 -8.57 17.89 14.84
CA VAL A 46 -7.36 17.24 15.39
C VAL A 46 -6.45 16.72 14.26
N VAL A 47 -6.99 15.93 13.32
CA VAL A 47 -6.22 15.37 12.21
C VAL A 47 -5.56 16.47 11.37
N ALA A 48 -6.29 17.55 11.08
CA ALA A 48 -5.75 18.67 10.32
C ALA A 48 -4.61 19.41 11.05
N VAL A 49 -4.68 19.54 12.38
CA VAL A 49 -3.57 20.10 13.17
C VAL A 49 -2.37 19.14 13.23
N LEU A 50 -2.62 17.82 13.33
CA LEU A 50 -1.55 16.81 13.26
C LEU A 50 -0.85 16.82 11.89
N GLN A 51 -1.58 17.07 10.79
CA GLN A 51 -1.00 17.24 9.45
C GLN A 51 -0.09 18.47 9.36
N ASP A 52 -0.49 19.61 9.93
CA ASP A 52 0.33 20.82 9.95
C ASP A 52 1.60 20.61 10.78
N MET A 53 1.46 19.95 11.93
CA MET A 53 2.59 19.60 12.80
C MET A 53 3.55 18.63 12.10
N TYR A 54 3.04 17.61 11.42
CA TYR A 54 3.86 16.70 10.62
C TYR A 54 4.65 17.46 9.55
N ALA A 55 4.00 18.35 8.80
CA ALA A 55 4.64 19.18 7.78
C ALA A 55 5.73 20.10 8.37
N ALA A 56 5.53 20.60 9.59
CA ALA A 56 6.50 21.42 10.30
C ALA A 56 7.69 20.60 10.86
N LEU A 57 7.44 19.38 11.36
CA LEU A 57 8.47 18.50 11.95
C LEU A 57 9.35 17.83 10.89
N ARG A 58 8.79 17.45 9.74
CA ARG A 58 9.50 16.73 8.68
C ARG A 58 10.85 17.38 8.27
N PRO A 59 10.94 18.69 8.00
CA PRO A 59 12.22 19.34 7.67
C PRO A 59 13.17 19.51 8.86
N GLN A 60 12.68 19.46 10.10
CA GLN A 60 13.46 19.74 11.31
C GLN A 60 14.06 18.46 11.94
N LEU A 61 13.28 17.37 11.94
CA LEU A 61 13.60 16.12 12.64
C LEU A 61 13.94 14.96 11.70
N GLY A 62 13.72 15.13 10.40
CA GLY A 62 13.82 14.06 9.39
C GLY A 62 12.56 13.21 9.29
N GLU A 63 12.35 12.63 8.10
CA GLU A 63 11.11 11.92 7.71
C GLU A 63 10.77 10.77 8.66
N ALA A 64 11.74 9.90 8.97
CA ALA A 64 11.52 8.74 9.84
C ALA A 64 11.08 9.10 11.27
N ARG A 65 11.57 10.21 11.83
CA ARG A 65 11.18 10.65 13.19
C ARG A 65 9.81 11.34 13.17
N ALA A 66 9.54 12.13 12.13
CA ALA A 66 8.24 12.77 11.95
C ALA A 66 7.14 11.71 11.75
N ASP A 67 7.40 10.66 10.97
CA ASP A 67 6.47 9.56 10.76
C ASP A 67 6.15 8.81 12.07
N LYS A 68 7.18 8.46 12.84
CA LYS A 68 7.02 7.80 14.15
C LYS A 68 6.27 8.67 15.16
N TRP A 69 6.49 9.99 15.10
CA TRP A 69 5.77 10.93 15.95
C TRP A 69 4.27 10.95 15.60
N VAL A 70 3.94 11.09 14.31
CA VAL A 70 2.54 11.09 13.87
C VAL A 70 1.85 9.77 14.20
N GLU A 71 2.52 8.63 13.99
CA GLU A 71 2.07 7.31 14.41
C GLU A 71 1.64 7.29 15.88
N SER A 72 2.54 7.74 16.77
CA SER A 72 2.26 7.77 18.21
C SER A 72 1.12 8.73 18.55
N ALA A 73 1.04 9.88 17.86
CA ALA A 73 0.00 10.87 18.05
C ALA A 73 -1.39 10.38 17.60
N THR A 74 -1.48 9.67 16.46
CA THR A 74 -2.73 9.11 15.95
C THR A 74 -3.22 7.97 16.82
N GLN A 75 -2.32 7.12 17.32
CA GLN A 75 -2.67 6.06 18.27
C GLN A 75 -3.18 6.65 19.59
N ALA A 76 -2.48 7.65 20.15
CA ALA A 76 -2.91 8.31 21.39
C ALA A 76 -4.27 9.01 21.23
N PHE A 77 -4.54 9.58 20.05
CA PHE A 77 -5.84 10.20 19.76
C PHE A 77 -6.97 9.16 19.71
N ALA A 78 -6.70 8.00 19.11
CA ALA A 78 -7.64 6.90 19.06
C ALA A 78 -8.02 6.39 20.44
N ASP A 79 -7.02 6.18 21.30
CA ASP A 79 -7.21 5.72 22.66
C ASP A 79 -8.01 6.76 23.47
N PHE A 80 -7.76 8.05 23.24
CA PHE A 80 -8.54 9.15 23.83
C PHE A 80 -10.01 9.15 23.36
N MET A 81 -10.27 8.95 22.07
CA MET A 81 -11.63 8.90 21.53
C MET A 81 -12.40 7.66 22.01
N GLN A 82 -11.72 6.54 22.23
CA GLN A 82 -12.32 5.29 22.75
C GLN A 82 -12.60 5.36 24.25
N SER A 83 -11.76 6.04 25.03
CA SER A 83 -11.92 6.16 26.49
C SER A 83 -12.98 7.18 26.91
N GLY A 84 -13.38 8.07 25.99
CA GLY A 84 -14.41 9.09 26.21
C GLY A 84 -13.98 10.19 27.19
N PRO A 85 -14.25 11.48 26.91
CA PRO A 85 -14.04 12.53 27.90
C PRO A 85 -15.07 12.35 29.02
N ALA A 86 -14.60 12.01 30.22
CA ALA A 86 -15.43 11.73 31.39
C ALA A 86 -16.54 12.77 31.58
N THR A 87 -17.80 12.35 31.43
CA THR A 87 -18.97 13.07 31.94
C THR A 87 -19.87 12.08 32.68
N ALA A 88 -20.14 12.44 33.95
CA ALA A 88 -21.21 12.10 34.89
C ALA A 88 -22.03 10.78 34.75
N PRO A 89 -22.46 10.17 35.88
CA PRO A 89 -23.23 8.93 35.89
C PRO A 89 -24.53 9.06 35.09
N THR A 90 -24.74 8.12 34.17
CA THR A 90 -25.94 7.99 33.36
C THR A 90 -27.14 7.70 34.26
N PRO A 91 -28.29 8.39 34.11
CA PRO A 91 -29.53 7.94 34.73
C PRO A 91 -29.93 6.60 34.10
N GLU A 92 -30.32 5.65 34.95
CA GLU A 92 -30.79 4.32 34.56
C GLU A 92 -31.90 4.44 33.50
N GLY A 93 -31.68 3.90 32.29
CA GLY A 93 -32.77 3.72 31.33
C GLY A 93 -32.47 3.77 29.82
N SER A 94 -31.24 4.04 29.37
CA SER A 94 -30.94 3.98 27.93
C SER A 94 -30.42 2.60 27.53
N THR A 95 -31.17 1.90 26.67
CA THR A 95 -30.76 0.70 25.92
C THR A 95 -29.32 0.83 25.43
N GLN A 96 -28.45 -0.07 25.88
CA GLN A 96 -27.07 -0.17 25.42
C GLN A 96 -27.06 -0.40 23.91
N GLU A 97 -26.53 0.56 23.15
CA GLU A 97 -26.10 0.31 21.78
C GLU A 97 -25.04 -0.81 21.78
N PRO A 98 -25.05 -1.71 20.79
CA PRO A 98 -24.07 -2.77 20.70
C PRO A 98 -22.67 -2.14 20.54
N VAL A 99 -21.76 -2.52 21.45
CA VAL A 99 -20.35 -2.14 21.42
C VAL A 99 -19.78 -2.58 20.08
N ARG A 100 -19.59 -1.63 19.16
CA ARG A 100 -18.93 -1.88 17.87
C ARG A 100 -17.47 -2.27 18.16
N PRO A 101 -16.91 -3.27 17.47
CA PRO A 101 -15.51 -3.64 17.66
C PRO A 101 -14.61 -2.42 17.38
N ALA A 102 -13.60 -2.22 18.23
CA ALA A 102 -12.67 -1.11 18.11
C ALA A 102 -12.00 -1.12 16.73
N VAL A 103 -12.28 -0.08 15.95
CA VAL A 103 -11.63 0.17 14.67
C VAL A 103 -10.14 0.38 14.96
N PRO A 104 -9.20 -0.32 14.31
CA PRO A 104 -7.77 -0.04 14.48
C PRO A 104 -7.46 1.33 13.86
N TRP A 105 -6.97 2.25 14.68
CA TRP A 105 -6.50 3.57 14.28
C TRP A 105 -5.00 3.51 13.96
N GLY A 106 -4.56 4.32 13.01
CA GLY A 106 -3.33 4.14 12.23
C GLY A 106 -1.99 4.09 12.99
N ARG A 107 -1.01 3.46 12.32
CA ARG A 107 0.40 3.29 12.66
C ARG A 107 1.34 4.23 11.87
N ARG A 108 0.92 5.06 10.91
CA ARG A 108 1.83 5.95 10.13
C ARG A 108 1.15 7.23 9.65
N ALA A 109 1.92 8.24 9.24
CA ALA A 109 1.38 9.51 8.69
C ALA A 109 0.48 9.33 7.45
N HIS A 110 0.66 8.23 6.74
CA HIS A 110 -0.14 7.82 5.59
C HIS A 110 -1.55 7.34 5.96
N ASP A 111 -1.85 7.19 7.26
CA ASP A 111 -3.15 6.74 7.76
C ASP A 111 -4.08 7.91 8.06
N LEU A 112 -3.57 9.14 8.12
CA LEU A 112 -4.37 10.36 8.35
C LEU A 112 -5.49 10.54 7.30
N PRO A 113 -5.27 10.31 5.99
CA PRO A 113 -6.35 10.38 5.01
C PRO A 113 -7.41 9.28 5.19
N LEU A 114 -7.02 8.06 5.57
CA LEU A 114 -7.96 6.97 5.87
C LEU A 114 -8.81 7.30 7.10
N LEU A 115 -8.19 7.83 8.17
CA LEU A 115 -8.88 8.30 9.36
C LEU A 115 -9.87 9.42 9.03
N LEU A 116 -9.45 10.39 8.23
CA LEU A 116 -10.32 11.47 7.77
C LEU A 116 -11.52 10.92 7.00
N ALA A 117 -11.30 9.99 6.06
CA ALA A 117 -12.36 9.38 5.27
C ALA A 117 -13.36 8.59 6.13
N ARG A 118 -12.89 7.86 7.16
CA ARG A 118 -13.75 7.17 8.13
C ARG A 118 -14.63 8.14 8.91
N VAL A 119 -14.04 9.21 9.44
CA VAL A 119 -14.77 10.26 10.16
C VAL A 119 -15.80 10.95 9.26
N HIS A 120 -15.45 11.23 8.00
CA HIS A 120 -16.39 11.80 7.03
C HIS A 120 -17.55 10.86 6.75
N PHE A 121 -17.29 9.56 6.57
CA PHE A 121 -18.35 8.56 6.38
C PHE A 121 -19.29 8.48 7.58
N GLU A 122 -18.75 8.42 8.80
CA GLU A 122 -19.55 8.40 10.02
C GLU A 122 -20.37 9.69 10.23
N THR A 123 -19.81 10.84 9.84
CA THR A 123 -20.50 12.13 9.94
C THR A 123 -21.63 12.22 8.92
N ALA A 124 -21.39 11.77 7.68
CA ALA A 124 -22.41 11.72 6.65
C ALA A 124 -23.56 10.75 7.01
N GLN A 125 -23.23 9.60 7.62
CA GLN A 125 -24.23 8.64 8.11
C GLN A 125 -25.11 9.27 9.19
N ARG A 126 -24.50 9.88 10.22
CA ARG A 126 -25.23 10.58 11.29
C ARG A 126 -26.09 11.73 10.76
N SER A 127 -25.59 12.46 9.76
CA SER A 127 -26.34 13.53 9.09
C SER A 127 -27.59 12.99 8.40
N LEU A 128 -27.45 11.91 7.61
CA LEU A 128 -28.58 11.27 6.94
C LEU A 128 -29.62 10.75 7.94
N ASP A 129 -29.17 10.10 9.01
CA ASP A 129 -30.07 9.58 10.04
C ASP A 129 -30.83 10.72 10.75
N ALA A 130 -30.16 11.83 11.04
CA ALA A 130 -30.80 13.02 11.61
C ALA A 130 -31.83 13.67 10.66
N VAL A 131 -31.51 13.74 9.36
CA VAL A 131 -32.42 14.26 8.32
C VAL A 131 -33.67 13.39 8.20
N ARG A 132 -33.54 12.06 8.26
CA ARG A 132 -34.67 11.13 8.19
C ARG A 132 -35.64 11.22 9.36
N VAL A 133 -35.13 11.55 10.54
CA VAL A 133 -35.94 11.65 11.77
C VAL A 133 -36.59 13.04 11.90
N THR A 134 -36.13 14.04 11.15
CA THR A 134 -36.61 15.44 11.25
C THR A 134 -37.52 15.77 10.05
N PRO A 135 -38.85 15.92 10.24
CA PRO A 135 -39.81 16.11 9.13
C PRO A 135 -39.52 17.37 8.29
N GLU A 136 -39.03 18.43 8.93
CA GLU A 136 -38.68 19.71 8.30
C GLU A 136 -37.49 19.60 7.33
N LEU A 137 -36.64 18.59 7.51
CA LEU A 137 -35.45 18.35 6.70
C LEU A 137 -35.67 17.28 5.62
N SER A 138 -36.89 16.72 5.50
CA SER A 138 -37.20 15.64 4.54
C SER A 138 -36.83 15.97 3.09
N GLY A 139 -36.91 17.24 2.68
CA GLY A 139 -36.45 17.71 1.36
C GLY A 139 -34.94 17.59 1.12
N LEU A 140 -34.14 17.41 2.18
CA LEU A 140 -32.69 17.23 2.13
C LEU A 140 -32.26 15.76 2.21
N GLU A 141 -33.19 14.82 2.40
CA GLU A 141 -32.83 13.40 2.57
C GLU A 141 -32.04 12.87 1.38
N ARG A 142 -32.45 13.27 0.17
CA ARG A 142 -31.74 12.90 -1.06
C ARG A 142 -30.31 13.47 -1.09
N ALA A 143 -30.12 14.71 -0.62
CA ALA A 143 -28.81 15.35 -0.55
C ALA A 143 -27.89 14.69 0.49
N ALA A 144 -28.41 14.42 1.69
CA ALA A 144 -27.65 13.71 2.72
C ALA A 144 -27.32 12.26 2.31
N GLY A 145 -28.19 11.61 1.53
CA GLY A 145 -27.93 10.30 0.93
C GLY A 145 -26.77 10.33 -0.06
N TRP A 146 -26.61 11.42 -0.82
CA TRP A 146 -25.48 11.61 -1.74
C TRP A 146 -24.16 11.84 -1.01
N ASP A 147 -24.17 12.65 0.06
CA ASP A 147 -22.98 12.89 0.88
C ASP A 147 -22.46 11.58 1.50
N LEU A 148 -23.37 10.70 1.95
CA LEU A 148 -23.03 9.38 2.47
C LEU A 148 -22.36 8.50 1.40
N GLN A 149 -22.91 8.47 0.19
CA GLN A 149 -22.33 7.69 -0.92
C GLN A 149 -20.93 8.19 -1.30
N ALA A 150 -20.71 9.51 -1.30
CA ALA A 150 -19.40 10.09 -1.59
C ALA A 150 -18.38 9.79 -0.50
N ALA A 151 -18.76 9.95 0.77
CA ALA A 151 -17.88 9.63 1.89
C ALA A 151 -17.56 8.12 1.94
N GLN A 152 -18.52 7.25 1.60
CA GLN A 152 -18.28 5.81 1.46
C GLN A 152 -17.28 5.48 0.34
N ALA A 153 -17.35 6.20 -0.79
CA ALA A 153 -16.43 6.02 -1.89
C ALA A 153 -14.99 6.43 -1.52
N GLU A 154 -14.82 7.55 -0.80
CA GLU A 154 -13.52 7.99 -0.31
C GLU A 154 -12.94 7.00 0.71
N LEU A 155 -13.77 6.52 1.64
CA LEU A 155 -13.36 5.50 2.60
C LEU A 155 -12.82 4.25 1.90
N ARG A 156 -13.58 3.69 0.95
CA ARG A 156 -13.17 2.49 0.21
C ARG A 156 -11.87 2.68 -0.55
N ARG A 157 -11.67 3.86 -1.14
CA ARG A 157 -10.42 4.18 -1.83
C ARG A 157 -9.22 4.10 -0.88
N TRP A 158 -9.31 4.72 0.28
CA TRP A 158 -8.22 4.73 1.24
C TRP A 158 -8.00 3.34 1.89
N GLU A 159 -9.06 2.57 2.11
CA GLU A 159 -8.94 1.18 2.57
C GLU A 159 -8.24 0.29 1.55
N ALA A 160 -8.51 0.50 0.26
CA ALA A 160 -7.79 -0.19 -0.81
C ALA A 160 -6.32 0.21 -0.87
N GLU A 161 -6.01 1.50 -0.77
CA GLU A 161 -4.62 2.00 -0.77
C GLU A 161 -3.83 1.45 0.43
N ASP A 162 -4.42 1.40 1.62
CA ASP A 162 -3.80 0.82 2.82
C ASP A 162 -3.54 -0.69 2.67
N ARG A 163 -4.53 -1.47 2.22
CA ARG A 163 -4.36 -2.92 1.96
C ARG A 163 -3.22 -3.17 0.96
N LEU A 164 -3.16 -2.42 -0.13
CA LEU A 164 -2.12 -2.57 -1.15
C LEU A 164 -0.74 -2.14 -0.65
N SER A 165 -0.67 -1.10 0.19
CA SER A 165 0.56 -0.66 0.82
C SER A 165 1.14 -1.76 1.73
N ASN A 166 0.28 -2.36 2.56
CA ASN A 166 0.68 -3.46 3.45
C ASN A 166 1.14 -4.70 2.66
N LEU A 167 0.40 -5.08 1.61
CA LEU A 167 0.78 -6.18 0.71
C LEU A 167 2.15 -5.92 0.05
N ARG A 168 2.37 -4.73 -0.51
CA ARG A 168 3.65 -4.37 -1.15
C ARG A 168 4.82 -4.38 -0.17
N ALA A 169 4.59 -3.93 1.06
CA ALA A 169 5.62 -3.96 2.10
C ALA A 169 5.98 -5.41 2.49
N GLU A 170 4.99 -6.30 2.55
CA GLU A 170 5.21 -7.73 2.80
C GLU A 170 5.95 -8.40 1.64
N HIS A 171 5.49 -8.17 0.40
CA HIS A 171 6.16 -8.64 -0.82
C HIS A 171 7.63 -8.19 -0.87
N ALA A 172 7.91 -6.92 -0.57
CA ALA A 172 9.27 -6.39 -0.57
C ALA A 172 10.20 -7.10 0.44
N ARG A 173 9.68 -7.47 1.63
CA ARG A 173 10.46 -8.23 2.62
C ARG A 173 10.83 -9.62 2.09
N VAL A 174 9.87 -10.32 1.50
CA VAL A 174 10.09 -11.67 0.96
C VAL A 174 10.97 -11.62 -0.29
N GLU A 175 10.81 -10.62 -1.16
CA GLU A 175 11.69 -10.39 -2.31
C GLU A 175 13.13 -10.11 -1.88
N MET A 176 13.34 -9.35 -0.79
CA MET A 176 14.66 -9.15 -0.21
C MET A 176 15.28 -10.46 0.32
N ALA A 177 14.47 -11.34 0.92
CA ALA A 177 14.91 -12.68 1.31
C ALA A 177 15.33 -13.54 0.11
N GLU A 178 14.59 -13.49 -1.00
CA GLU A 178 14.99 -14.17 -2.24
C GLU A 178 16.27 -13.58 -2.85
N GLN A 179 16.49 -12.26 -2.74
CA GLN A 179 17.75 -11.61 -3.16
C GLN A 179 18.94 -12.08 -2.31
N VAL A 180 18.79 -12.19 -0.99
CA VAL A 180 19.83 -12.72 -0.10
C VAL A 180 20.16 -14.18 -0.45
N ARG A 181 19.14 -15.03 -0.68
CA ARG A 181 19.33 -16.43 -1.11
C ARG A 181 20.04 -16.53 -2.46
N SER A 182 19.64 -15.71 -3.43
CA SER A 182 20.28 -15.62 -4.74
C SER A 182 21.75 -15.20 -4.61
N ALA A 183 22.04 -14.21 -3.76
CA ALA A 183 23.41 -13.77 -3.48
C ALA A 183 24.26 -14.88 -2.82
N ARG A 184 23.70 -15.69 -1.92
CA ARG A 184 24.41 -16.87 -1.36
C ARG A 184 24.75 -17.91 -2.42
N ALA A 185 23.79 -18.23 -3.31
CA ALA A 185 24.04 -19.15 -4.42
C ALA A 185 25.09 -18.58 -5.40
N GLN A 186 25.06 -17.27 -5.64
CA GLN A 186 26.06 -16.58 -6.46
C GLN A 186 27.44 -16.60 -5.80
N GLU A 187 27.54 -16.40 -4.49
CA GLU A 187 28.80 -16.48 -3.74
C GLU A 187 29.46 -17.84 -3.93
N GLN A 188 28.70 -18.93 -3.77
CA GLN A 188 29.20 -20.29 -3.95
C GLN A 188 29.70 -20.54 -5.36
N LEU A 189 28.95 -20.09 -6.38
CA LEU A 189 29.36 -20.17 -7.77
C LEU A 189 30.65 -19.41 -8.04
N LEU A 190 30.75 -18.17 -7.55
CA LEU A 190 31.93 -17.32 -7.74
C LEU A 190 33.16 -17.88 -7.02
N ASP A 191 33.00 -18.40 -5.80
CA ASP A 191 34.10 -19.00 -5.04
C ASP A 191 34.68 -20.22 -5.78
N LEU A 192 33.83 -21.11 -6.31
CA LEU A 192 34.26 -22.25 -7.12
C LEU A 192 34.92 -21.82 -8.44
N THR A 193 34.35 -20.81 -9.11
CA THR A 193 34.90 -20.27 -10.37
C THR A 193 36.28 -19.65 -10.15
N VAL A 194 36.47 -18.92 -9.05
CA VAL A 194 37.77 -18.33 -8.68
C VAL A 194 38.80 -19.43 -8.43
N ARG A 195 38.44 -20.50 -7.70
CA ARG A 195 39.34 -21.64 -7.45
C ARG A 195 39.76 -22.34 -8.74
N GLU A 196 38.83 -22.62 -9.64
CA GLU A 196 39.11 -23.24 -10.95
C GLU A 196 40.07 -22.38 -11.78
N LEU A 197 39.80 -21.07 -11.90
CA LEU A 197 40.66 -20.14 -12.64
C LEU A 197 42.07 -20.00 -12.01
N GLU A 198 42.17 -20.07 -10.68
CA GLU A 198 43.46 -20.07 -9.98
C GLU A 198 44.27 -21.33 -10.27
N ASP A 199 43.62 -22.50 -10.31
CA ASP A 199 44.26 -23.77 -10.61
C ASP A 199 44.65 -23.88 -12.09
N ASP A 200 43.83 -23.35 -12.99
CA ASP A 200 44.18 -23.18 -14.41
C ASP A 200 45.41 -22.28 -14.59
N LEU A 201 45.47 -21.16 -13.87
CA LEU A 201 46.64 -20.27 -13.90
C LEU A 201 47.91 -20.95 -13.36
N LYS A 202 47.79 -21.86 -12.39
CA LYS A 202 48.92 -22.65 -11.87
C LYS A 202 49.36 -23.74 -12.85
N THR A 203 48.42 -24.39 -13.53
CA THR A 203 48.67 -25.53 -14.44
C THR A 203 49.11 -25.12 -15.85
N VAL A 204 48.62 -23.98 -16.37
CA VAL A 204 48.97 -23.42 -17.70
C VAL A 204 50.43 -22.93 -17.80
N ARG A 205 51.24 -23.14 -16.76
CA ARG A 205 52.68 -22.86 -16.73
C ARG A 205 52.93 -21.34 -16.77
N ALA A 206 53.33 -20.81 -15.61
CA ALA A 206 53.93 -19.49 -15.42
C ALA A 206 54.98 -19.01 -16.48
N PRO A 207 55.70 -19.85 -17.27
CA PRO A 207 56.71 -19.37 -18.23
C PRO A 207 56.17 -18.80 -19.55
N LEU A 208 54.90 -19.02 -19.94
CA LEU A 208 54.32 -18.44 -21.18
C LEU A 208 53.51 -17.15 -20.91
N LEU A 209 53.36 -16.79 -19.63
CA LEU A 209 52.78 -15.54 -19.15
C LEU A 209 53.86 -14.47 -18.87
N GLY A 210 55.06 -14.67 -19.43
CA GLY A 210 56.08 -13.63 -19.54
C GLY A 210 55.61 -12.62 -20.57
N ASP A 211 55.59 -11.36 -20.17
CA ASP A 211 55.30 -10.15 -20.94
C ASP A 211 55.08 -10.40 -22.45
N VAL A 212 53.80 -10.46 -22.84
CA VAL A 212 53.46 -10.23 -24.25
C VAL A 212 54.07 -8.86 -24.61
N PRO A 213 54.93 -8.76 -25.64
CA PRO A 213 55.49 -7.48 -26.04
C PRO A 213 54.33 -6.54 -26.39
N GLY A 214 54.04 -5.58 -25.51
CA GLY A 214 52.85 -4.72 -25.61
C GLY A 214 52.01 -4.55 -24.33
N GLY A 215 52.34 -5.20 -23.22
CA GLY A 215 51.73 -4.91 -21.90
C GLY A 215 50.27 -5.35 -21.74
N SER A 216 49.78 -6.27 -22.58
CA SER A 216 48.41 -6.78 -22.50
C SER A 216 48.25 -7.82 -21.39
N ILE A 217 47.28 -7.59 -20.50
CA ILE A 217 46.94 -8.53 -19.42
C ILE A 217 46.31 -9.79 -20.03
N HIS A 218 46.81 -10.96 -19.65
CA HIS A 218 46.27 -12.24 -20.11
C HIS A 218 44.77 -12.37 -19.78
N PRO A 219 43.92 -12.85 -20.70
CA PRO A 219 42.45 -12.90 -20.52
C PRO A 219 42.01 -13.67 -19.27
N LEU A 220 42.68 -14.79 -18.94
CA LEU A 220 42.41 -15.54 -17.70
C LEU A 220 42.68 -14.70 -16.42
N ARG A 221 43.70 -13.83 -16.42
CA ARG A 221 43.97 -12.94 -15.28
C ARG A 221 42.89 -11.87 -15.14
N MET A 222 42.35 -11.37 -16.25
CA MET A 222 41.23 -10.42 -16.26
C MET A 222 39.93 -11.08 -15.78
N GLN A 223 39.66 -12.31 -16.20
CA GLN A 223 38.51 -13.07 -15.72
C GLN A 223 38.63 -13.36 -14.23
N LEU A 224 39.81 -13.76 -13.75
CA LEU A 224 40.05 -13.99 -12.33
C LEU A 224 39.86 -12.71 -11.49
N SER A 225 40.43 -11.58 -11.94
CA SER A 225 40.29 -10.31 -11.22
C SER A 225 38.83 -9.86 -11.16
N HIS A 226 38.09 -10.01 -12.26
CA HIS A 226 36.65 -9.71 -12.31
C HIS A 226 35.85 -10.60 -11.36
N ASN A 227 36.05 -11.91 -11.38
CA ASN A 227 35.32 -12.84 -10.50
C ASN A 227 35.66 -12.61 -9.01
N ARG A 228 36.92 -12.27 -8.68
CA ARG A 228 37.31 -11.89 -7.31
C ARG A 228 36.64 -10.60 -6.85
N LEU A 229 36.54 -9.61 -7.73
CA LEU A 229 35.83 -8.36 -7.44
C LEU A 229 34.36 -8.64 -7.17
N MET A 230 33.69 -9.40 -8.04
CA MET A 230 32.29 -9.78 -7.87
C MET A 230 32.08 -10.57 -6.58
N LEU A 231 32.96 -11.54 -6.27
CA LEU A 231 32.90 -12.31 -5.04
C LEU A 231 33.01 -11.41 -3.79
N THR A 232 33.92 -10.44 -3.83
CA THR A 232 34.10 -9.47 -2.74
C THR A 232 32.84 -8.62 -2.56
N GLN A 233 32.25 -8.12 -3.65
CA GLN A 233 31.02 -7.34 -3.62
C GLN A 233 29.83 -8.15 -3.08
N THR A 234 29.67 -9.40 -3.52
CA THR A 234 28.63 -10.31 -3.04
C THR A 234 28.79 -10.61 -1.56
N ARG A 235 30.03 -10.83 -1.07
CA ARG A 235 30.30 -11.03 0.35
C ARG A 235 29.96 -9.80 1.18
N SER A 236 30.38 -8.61 0.75
CA SER A 236 30.03 -7.37 1.44
C SER A 236 28.52 -7.12 1.48
N PHE A 237 27.78 -7.45 0.41
CA PHE A 237 26.32 -7.42 0.42
C PHE A 237 25.74 -8.39 1.48
N LEU A 238 26.20 -9.64 1.49
CA LEU A 238 25.73 -10.65 2.44
C LEU A 238 26.07 -10.28 3.90
N GLU A 239 27.24 -9.72 4.18
CA GLU A 239 27.63 -9.26 5.52
C GLU A 239 26.67 -8.22 6.08
N VAL A 240 26.17 -7.31 5.22
CA VAL A 240 25.25 -6.25 5.62
C VAL A 240 23.81 -6.74 5.72
N PHE A 241 23.34 -7.50 4.73
CA PHE A 241 21.91 -7.79 4.58
C PHE A 241 21.47 -9.15 5.13
N ALA A 242 22.34 -10.17 5.15
CA ALA A 242 21.96 -11.49 5.66
C ALA A 242 21.52 -11.48 7.14
N PRO A 243 22.13 -10.68 8.05
CA PRO A 243 21.66 -10.60 9.44
C PRO A 243 20.31 -9.89 9.62
N LEU A 244 19.88 -9.09 8.64
CA LEU A 244 18.68 -8.25 8.72
C LEU A 244 17.42 -8.93 8.18
N VAL A 245 17.58 -10.05 7.46
CA VAL A 245 16.52 -10.67 6.69
C VAL A 245 16.26 -12.07 7.20
N ASP A 246 15.01 -12.35 7.55
CA ASP A 246 14.58 -13.71 7.84
C ASP A 246 14.37 -14.48 6.53
N GLU A 247 15.33 -15.34 6.20
CA GLU A 247 15.25 -16.14 4.99
C GLU A 247 14.07 -17.14 5.04
N HIS A 248 13.60 -17.58 6.21
CA HIS A 248 12.55 -18.62 6.32
C HIS A 248 11.23 -18.22 5.64
N GLY A 249 10.89 -16.92 5.61
CA GLY A 249 9.72 -16.41 4.90
C GLY A 249 9.75 -16.67 3.39
N ALA A 250 10.93 -16.89 2.82
CA ALA A 250 11.10 -17.24 1.42
C ALA A 250 11.15 -18.76 1.16
N ASP A 251 11.00 -19.64 2.17
CA ASP A 251 11.06 -21.11 1.98
C ASP A 251 9.86 -21.71 1.25
N ALA A 252 8.67 -21.20 1.53
CA ALA A 252 7.46 -21.65 0.86
C ALA A 252 7.57 -21.42 -0.65
N MET A 253 7.13 -22.37 -1.46
CA MET A 253 7.03 -22.13 -2.90
C MET A 253 6.05 -20.98 -3.16
N PRO A 254 6.32 -20.08 -4.13
CA PRO A 254 5.36 -19.06 -4.45
C PRO A 254 4.12 -19.73 -5.05
N GLU A 255 3.01 -19.60 -4.35
CA GLU A 255 1.71 -20.10 -4.77
C GLU A 255 0.90 -18.94 -5.34
N ILE A 256 0.17 -19.20 -6.42
CA ILE A 256 -0.90 -18.31 -6.83
C ILE A 256 -2.20 -18.89 -6.26
N PRO A 257 -3.03 -18.10 -5.55
CA PRO A 257 -4.36 -18.53 -5.16
C PRO A 257 -5.13 -19.01 -6.39
N ALA A 258 -5.76 -20.19 -6.36
CA ALA A 258 -6.54 -20.70 -7.49
C ALA A 258 -7.63 -19.68 -7.85
N PHE A 259 -7.55 -19.10 -9.05
CA PHE A 259 -8.36 -17.96 -9.45
C PHE A 259 -8.87 -18.12 -10.88
N ASP A 260 -10.16 -17.86 -11.07
CA ASP A 260 -10.74 -17.72 -12.40
C ASP A 260 -10.74 -16.23 -12.78
N LEU A 261 -9.77 -15.85 -13.60
CA LEU A 261 -9.69 -14.52 -14.21
C LEU A 261 -11.03 -14.15 -14.87
N SER A 262 -11.71 -15.12 -15.50
CA SER A 262 -12.97 -14.95 -16.23
C SER A 262 -14.14 -14.58 -15.33
N ALA A 263 -14.20 -15.16 -14.13
CA ALA A 263 -15.28 -14.90 -13.16
C ALA A 263 -15.12 -13.52 -12.47
N ARG A 264 -13.90 -13.15 -12.07
CA ARG A 264 -13.63 -11.80 -11.52
C ARG A 264 -13.81 -10.68 -12.56
N LEU A 265 -13.52 -10.98 -13.82
CA LEU A 265 -13.73 -10.07 -14.97
C LEU A 265 -15.18 -9.58 -15.09
N GLN A 266 -16.16 -10.42 -14.73
CA GLN A 266 -17.57 -10.02 -14.73
C GLN A 266 -17.98 -9.20 -13.49
N ALA A 267 -17.17 -9.25 -12.42
CA ALA A 267 -17.47 -8.62 -11.14
C ALA A 267 -16.91 -7.18 -11.01
N VAL A 268 -15.95 -6.78 -11.85
CA VAL A 268 -15.39 -5.40 -11.81
C VAL A 268 -16.37 -4.44 -12.47
N ASN A 269 -17.26 -3.91 -11.65
CA ASN A 269 -18.25 -2.93 -12.09
C ASN A 269 -17.60 -1.54 -12.17
N VAL A 270 -17.35 -1.04 -13.40
CA VAL A 270 -16.84 0.33 -13.65
C VAL A 270 -17.64 1.39 -12.89
N GLN A 271 -18.95 1.15 -12.68
CA GLN A 271 -19.83 2.05 -11.93
C GLN A 271 -19.47 2.21 -10.45
N ARG A 272 -18.65 1.30 -9.91
CA ARG A 272 -18.15 1.33 -8.52
C ARG A 272 -16.71 1.85 -8.42
N HIS A 273 -16.09 2.21 -9.53
CA HIS A 273 -14.74 2.77 -9.53
C HIS A 273 -14.72 4.09 -8.72
N PRO A 274 -13.74 4.35 -7.85
CA PRO A 274 -13.72 5.54 -6.99
C PRO A 274 -13.82 6.87 -7.75
N ASN A 275 -13.22 6.96 -8.94
CA ASN A 275 -13.33 8.16 -9.78
C ASN A 275 -14.74 8.34 -10.38
N VAL A 276 -15.40 7.24 -10.74
CA VAL A 276 -16.77 7.25 -11.26
C VAL A 276 -17.74 7.64 -10.15
N LEU A 277 -17.55 7.09 -8.94
CA LEU A 277 -18.34 7.48 -7.77
C LEU A 277 -18.16 8.97 -7.41
N ARG A 278 -16.93 9.51 -7.49
CA ARG A 278 -16.68 10.95 -7.32
C ARG A 278 -17.34 11.81 -8.39
N ALA A 279 -17.29 11.38 -9.65
CA ALA A 279 -17.93 12.10 -10.74
C ALA A 279 -19.46 12.02 -10.67
N ARG A 280 -20.02 10.89 -10.21
CA ARG A 280 -21.44 10.74 -9.88
C ARG A 280 -21.85 11.69 -8.76
N HIS A 281 -21.05 11.78 -7.70
CA HIS A 281 -21.30 12.77 -6.64
C HIS A 281 -21.29 14.21 -7.17
N ALA A 282 -20.32 14.56 -8.02
CA ALA A 282 -20.27 15.88 -8.64
C ALA A 282 -21.49 16.17 -9.54
N LEU A 283 -21.95 15.17 -10.29
CA LEU A 283 -23.19 15.24 -11.08
C LEU A 283 -24.41 15.43 -10.18
N ASN A 284 -24.54 14.64 -9.12
CA ASN A 284 -25.64 14.75 -8.17
C ASN A 284 -25.67 16.11 -7.46
N TYR A 285 -24.50 16.66 -7.13
CA TYR A 285 -24.39 18.00 -6.54
C TYR A 285 -24.78 19.10 -7.54
N ALA A 286 -24.41 18.94 -8.82
CA ALA A 286 -24.86 19.84 -9.88
C ALA A 286 -26.38 19.78 -10.09
N GLU A 287 -26.99 18.59 -10.01
CA GLU A 287 -28.44 18.40 -10.10
C GLU A 287 -29.18 19.15 -9.00
N TRP A 288 -28.67 19.07 -7.78
CA TRP A 288 -29.22 19.80 -6.64
C TRP A 288 -29.14 21.31 -6.82
N GLN A 289 -27.99 21.82 -7.25
CA GLN A 289 -27.79 23.26 -7.45
C GLN A 289 -28.65 23.81 -8.60
N ALA A 290 -28.85 23.02 -9.65
CA ALA A 290 -29.62 23.43 -10.83
C ALA A 290 -31.11 23.64 -10.50
N GLY A 291 -31.65 22.99 -9.46
CA GLY A 291 -33.03 23.17 -9.00
C GLY A 291 -34.05 23.06 -10.14
N ALA A 292 -34.83 24.12 -10.38
CA ALA A 292 -35.83 24.17 -11.45
C ALA A 292 -35.26 24.34 -12.87
N GLN A 293 -33.99 24.75 -13.01
CA GLN A 293 -33.32 24.91 -14.31
C GLN A 293 -32.91 23.54 -14.90
N GLY A 294 -32.78 22.51 -14.06
CA GLY A 294 -32.57 21.12 -14.46
C GLY A 294 -31.43 20.95 -15.47
N GLN A 295 -31.71 20.26 -16.58
CA GLN A 295 -30.72 19.96 -17.64
C GLN A 295 -30.25 21.18 -18.45
N ALA A 296 -30.89 22.35 -18.31
CA ALA A 296 -30.50 23.55 -19.03
C ALA A 296 -29.26 24.24 -18.42
N ASP A 297 -28.95 23.97 -17.14
CA ASP A 297 -27.82 24.54 -16.41
C ASP A 297 -26.48 24.07 -17.02
N PRO A 298 -25.52 24.97 -17.32
CA PRO A 298 -24.20 24.60 -17.82
C PRO A 298 -23.43 23.66 -16.87
N ARG A 299 -23.61 23.79 -15.55
CA ARG A 299 -22.93 22.93 -14.54
C ARG A 299 -23.35 21.48 -14.65
N MET A 300 -24.61 21.24 -15.00
CA MET A 300 -25.14 19.90 -15.27
C MET A 300 -24.45 19.25 -16.45
N ARG A 301 -24.26 19.99 -17.55
CA ARG A 301 -23.56 19.49 -18.74
C ARG A 301 -22.08 19.21 -18.47
N GLU A 302 -21.42 20.10 -17.72
CA GLU A 302 -20.03 19.90 -17.29
C GLU A 302 -19.88 18.66 -16.40
N ALA A 303 -20.78 18.46 -15.44
CA ALA A 303 -20.73 17.29 -14.57
C ALA A 303 -21.06 15.98 -15.29
N GLN A 304 -21.99 15.99 -16.26
CA GLN A 304 -22.26 14.84 -17.14
C GLN A 304 -21.06 14.49 -18.00
N ALA A 305 -20.39 15.49 -18.59
CA ALA A 305 -19.16 15.27 -19.34
C ALA A 305 -18.03 14.74 -18.43
N GLY A 306 -17.94 15.25 -17.20
CA GLY A 306 -17.01 14.76 -16.17
C GLY A 306 -17.26 13.29 -15.80
N LEU A 307 -18.52 12.88 -15.67
CA LEU A 307 -18.90 11.50 -15.41
C LEU A 307 -18.53 10.59 -16.58
N ALA A 308 -18.91 10.94 -17.81
CA ALA A 308 -18.58 10.14 -18.99
C ALA A 308 -17.07 9.96 -19.16
N ARG A 309 -16.28 11.02 -18.86
CA ARG A 309 -14.82 10.94 -18.86
C ARG A 309 -14.30 10.02 -17.75
N ALA A 310 -14.84 10.12 -16.54
CA ALA A 310 -14.43 9.28 -15.43
C ALA A 310 -14.75 7.79 -15.68
N GLU A 311 -15.89 7.49 -16.33
CA GLU A 311 -16.25 6.12 -16.75
C GLU A 311 -15.29 5.57 -17.79
N ALA A 312 -14.95 6.36 -18.81
CA ALA A 312 -13.98 5.96 -19.83
C ALA A 312 -12.58 5.71 -19.25
N GLU A 313 -12.09 6.62 -18.39
CA GLU A 313 -10.81 6.48 -17.71
C GLU A 313 -10.80 5.26 -16.77
N ALA A 314 -11.87 5.05 -16.01
CA ALA A 314 -12.01 3.88 -15.13
C ALA A 314 -12.03 2.57 -15.91
N GLN A 315 -12.74 2.53 -17.04
CA GLN A 315 -12.78 1.36 -17.92
C GLN A 315 -11.39 1.04 -18.49
N GLN A 316 -10.64 2.07 -18.90
CA GLN A 316 -9.27 1.91 -19.37
C GLN A 316 -8.36 1.36 -18.26
N VAL A 317 -8.41 1.93 -17.05
CA VAL A 317 -7.60 1.47 -15.90
C VAL A 317 -7.90 0.01 -15.56
N VAL A 318 -9.19 -0.38 -15.54
CA VAL A 318 -9.60 -1.77 -15.31
C VAL A 318 -9.01 -2.67 -16.41
N GLN A 319 -9.13 -2.29 -17.67
CA GLN A 319 -8.61 -3.08 -18.80
C GLN A 319 -7.08 -3.23 -18.76
N ASP A 320 -6.36 -2.16 -18.46
CA ASP A 320 -4.90 -2.17 -18.35
C ASP A 320 -4.44 -3.03 -17.16
N THR A 321 -5.14 -2.96 -16.04
CA THR A 321 -4.87 -3.80 -14.86
C THR A 321 -5.13 -5.27 -15.15
N LEU A 322 -6.20 -5.59 -15.89
CA LEU A 322 -6.51 -6.96 -16.33
C LEU A 322 -5.45 -7.51 -17.28
N ASN A 323 -5.01 -6.70 -18.24
CA ASN A 323 -3.95 -7.09 -19.17
C ASN A 323 -2.63 -7.34 -18.44
N THR A 324 -2.31 -6.49 -17.46
CA THR A 324 -1.13 -6.64 -16.60
C THR A 324 -1.21 -7.93 -15.76
N ALA A 325 -2.37 -8.22 -15.16
CA ALA A 325 -2.60 -9.46 -14.43
C ALA A 325 -2.41 -10.70 -15.32
N ARG A 326 -2.94 -10.68 -16.55
CA ARG A 326 -2.74 -11.77 -17.54
C ARG A 326 -1.27 -11.98 -17.86
N GLN A 327 -0.54 -10.90 -18.17
CA GLN A 327 0.89 -10.99 -18.46
C GLN A 327 1.68 -11.59 -17.30
N HIS A 328 1.41 -11.18 -16.06
CA HIS A 328 2.07 -11.75 -14.89
C HIS A 328 1.69 -13.22 -14.63
N TYR A 329 0.44 -13.60 -14.91
CA TYR A 329 0.02 -14.99 -14.83
C TYR A 329 0.73 -15.88 -15.87
N ASP A 330 0.79 -15.45 -17.12
CA ASP A 330 1.43 -16.20 -18.20
C ASP A 330 2.94 -16.37 -17.92
N LEU A 331 3.62 -15.28 -17.51
CA LEU A 331 5.01 -15.31 -17.11
C LEU A 331 5.25 -16.22 -15.90
N PHE A 332 4.37 -16.18 -14.89
CA PHE A 332 4.47 -17.09 -13.76
C PHE A 332 4.38 -18.55 -14.22
N ARG A 333 3.42 -18.89 -15.08
CA ARG A 333 3.23 -20.27 -15.55
C ARG A 333 4.44 -20.76 -16.34
N GLU A 334 5.00 -19.91 -17.20
CA GLU A 334 6.22 -20.23 -17.93
C GLU A 334 7.39 -20.49 -16.98
N LEU A 335 7.62 -19.58 -16.03
CA LEU A 335 8.69 -19.70 -15.05
C LEU A 335 8.50 -20.92 -14.14
N GLN A 336 7.27 -21.28 -13.79
CA GLN A 336 6.96 -22.46 -12.99
C GLN A 336 7.37 -23.75 -13.70
N GLY A 337 7.11 -23.85 -15.00
CA GLY A 337 7.59 -24.96 -15.82
C GLY A 337 9.12 -25.03 -15.81
N ARG A 338 9.79 -23.91 -16.12
CA ARG A 338 11.26 -23.81 -16.12
C ARG A 338 11.87 -24.16 -14.77
N PHE A 339 11.28 -23.68 -13.68
CA PHE A 339 11.73 -23.96 -12.33
C PHE A 339 11.64 -25.45 -12.01
N THR A 340 10.53 -26.09 -12.37
CA THR A 340 10.33 -27.55 -12.19
C THR A 340 11.34 -28.37 -12.99
N ASP A 341 11.71 -27.93 -14.19
CA ASP A 341 12.79 -28.54 -14.99
C ASP A 341 14.16 -28.38 -14.32
N LEU A 342 14.47 -27.18 -13.82
CA LEU A 342 15.73 -26.88 -13.14
C LEU A 342 15.86 -27.61 -11.80
N GLU A 343 14.80 -27.69 -11.00
CA GLU A 343 14.80 -28.47 -9.75
C GLU A 343 15.08 -29.95 -10.03
N ARG A 344 14.47 -30.53 -11.07
CA ARG A 344 14.77 -31.89 -11.50
C ARG A 344 16.24 -32.04 -11.88
N ARG A 345 16.79 -31.09 -12.65
CA ARG A 345 18.20 -31.08 -13.04
C ARG A 345 19.14 -30.97 -11.83
N VAL A 346 18.84 -30.07 -10.89
CA VAL A 346 19.63 -29.90 -9.64
C VAL A 346 19.61 -31.19 -8.83
N ASN A 347 18.45 -31.83 -8.69
CA ASN A 347 18.33 -33.10 -7.98
C ASN A 347 19.11 -34.23 -8.66
N GLN A 348 19.08 -34.31 -9.99
CA GLN A 348 19.89 -35.27 -10.75
C GLN A 348 21.39 -35.03 -10.57
N LEU A 349 21.86 -33.78 -10.72
CA LEU A 349 23.27 -33.44 -10.52
C LEU A 349 23.76 -33.78 -9.10
N ARG A 350 22.89 -33.58 -8.10
CA ARG A 350 23.17 -33.98 -6.71
C ARG A 350 23.27 -35.50 -6.56
N GLN A 351 22.36 -36.26 -7.17
CA GLN A 351 22.32 -37.72 -7.09
C GLN A 351 23.53 -38.37 -7.78
N PHE A 352 23.95 -37.85 -8.92
CA PHE A 352 25.08 -38.39 -9.69
C PHE A 352 26.44 -37.80 -9.28
N ALA A 353 26.50 -37.03 -8.18
CA ALA A 353 27.71 -36.38 -7.70
C ALA A 353 28.47 -35.63 -8.82
N ALA A 354 27.73 -34.82 -9.58
CA ALA A 354 28.30 -34.01 -10.65
C ALA A 354 29.37 -33.05 -10.12
N ASP A 355 30.19 -32.54 -11.04
CA ASP A 355 31.19 -31.51 -10.75
C ASP A 355 30.58 -30.34 -9.93
N PRO A 356 31.23 -29.92 -8.82
CA PRO A 356 30.71 -28.89 -7.92
C PRO A 356 30.34 -27.57 -8.62
N LEU A 357 31.12 -27.16 -9.63
CA LEU A 357 30.85 -25.92 -10.35
C LEU A 357 29.60 -26.05 -11.23
N THR A 358 29.45 -27.17 -11.92
CA THR A 358 28.26 -27.50 -12.70
C THR A 358 27.00 -27.55 -11.83
N TYR A 359 27.11 -28.12 -10.62
CA TYR A 359 26.03 -28.13 -9.64
C TYR A 359 25.68 -26.71 -9.14
N ALA A 360 26.68 -25.92 -8.76
CA ALA A 360 26.48 -24.55 -8.28
C ALA A 360 25.84 -23.63 -9.34
N ARG A 361 26.21 -23.80 -10.62
CA ARG A 361 25.56 -23.09 -11.74
C ARG A 361 24.07 -23.42 -11.82
N ALA A 362 23.71 -24.70 -11.77
CA ALA A 362 22.31 -25.12 -11.83
C ALA A 362 21.51 -24.65 -10.61
N GLN A 363 22.11 -24.67 -9.42
CA GLN A 363 21.48 -24.13 -8.21
C GLN A 363 21.24 -22.61 -8.30
N PHE A 364 22.24 -21.86 -8.75
CA PHE A 364 22.10 -20.42 -8.92
C PHE A 364 21.02 -20.07 -9.95
N GLU A 365 20.99 -20.76 -11.08
CA GLU A 365 19.96 -20.60 -12.11
C GLU A 365 18.55 -20.91 -11.54
N ALA A 366 18.39 -22.01 -10.82
CA ALA A 366 17.13 -22.35 -10.15
C ALA A 366 16.69 -21.26 -9.17
N GLN A 367 17.63 -20.71 -8.40
CA GLN A 367 17.35 -19.65 -7.43
C GLN A 367 16.95 -18.33 -8.10
N GLN A 368 17.56 -17.98 -9.24
CA GLN A 368 17.15 -16.80 -10.02
C GLN A 368 15.73 -16.97 -10.58
N VAL A 369 15.41 -18.14 -11.14
CA VAL A 369 14.08 -18.44 -11.67
C VAL A 369 13.03 -18.43 -10.55
N ARG A 370 13.35 -18.99 -9.38
CA ARG A 370 12.48 -18.92 -8.18
C ARG A 370 12.19 -17.49 -7.76
N GLY A 371 13.20 -16.63 -7.70
CA GLY A 371 13.04 -15.22 -7.37
C GLY A 371 12.13 -14.49 -8.38
N ALA A 372 12.31 -14.75 -9.68
CA ALA A 372 11.45 -14.19 -10.73
C ALA A 372 10.00 -14.71 -10.64
N LEU A 373 9.83 -16.00 -10.37
CA LEU A 373 8.53 -16.63 -10.16
C LEU A 373 7.79 -15.98 -8.98
N ARG A 374 8.50 -15.73 -7.87
CA ARG A 374 7.94 -15.03 -6.71
C ARG A 374 7.52 -13.61 -7.06
N LEU A 375 8.39 -12.83 -7.71
CA LEU A 375 8.07 -11.48 -8.15
C LEU A 375 6.77 -11.46 -8.97
N HIS A 376 6.63 -12.34 -9.97
CA HIS A 376 5.43 -12.38 -10.80
C HIS A 376 4.19 -12.85 -10.04
N SER A 377 4.34 -13.75 -9.06
CA SER A 377 3.22 -14.11 -8.16
C SER A 377 2.74 -12.93 -7.33
N HIS A 378 3.66 -12.15 -6.75
CA HIS A 378 3.35 -10.96 -5.97
C HIS A 378 2.69 -9.87 -6.82
N ARG A 379 3.23 -9.58 -8.01
CA ARG A 379 2.65 -8.58 -8.93
C ARG A 379 1.26 -8.97 -9.41
N LEU A 380 1.03 -10.27 -9.60
CA LEU A 380 -0.30 -10.79 -9.89
C LEU A 380 -1.25 -10.59 -8.70
N VAL A 381 -0.84 -10.93 -7.48
CA VAL A 381 -1.65 -10.72 -6.26
C VAL A 381 -1.97 -9.22 -6.07
N GLU A 382 -1.00 -8.33 -6.32
CA GLU A 382 -1.22 -6.88 -6.29
C GLU A 382 -2.23 -6.42 -7.35
N ALA A 383 -2.11 -6.91 -8.59
CA ALA A 383 -3.05 -6.58 -9.67
C ALA A 383 -4.46 -7.11 -9.36
N LEU A 384 -4.57 -8.30 -8.78
CA LEU A 384 -5.83 -8.88 -8.33
C LEU A 384 -6.44 -8.11 -7.16
N GLY A 385 -5.63 -7.69 -6.19
CA GLY A 385 -6.06 -6.84 -5.08
C GLY A 385 -6.52 -5.47 -5.55
N LEU A 386 -5.89 -4.90 -6.59
CA LEU A 386 -6.36 -3.70 -7.27
C LEU A 386 -7.72 -3.94 -7.93
N LEU A 387 -7.89 -5.02 -8.67
CA LEU A 387 -9.18 -5.34 -9.30
C LEU A 387 -10.29 -5.56 -8.25
N ASP A 388 -9.96 -6.18 -7.12
CA ASP A 388 -10.89 -6.32 -5.99
C ASP A 388 -11.23 -4.97 -5.39
N ALA A 389 -10.26 -4.08 -5.20
CA ALA A 389 -10.52 -2.72 -4.74
C ALA A 389 -11.41 -1.93 -5.72
N LEU A 390 -11.30 -2.23 -7.01
CA LEU A 390 -12.12 -1.62 -8.06
C LEU A 390 -13.51 -2.26 -8.20
N GLY A 391 -13.70 -3.52 -7.79
CA GLY A 391 -14.93 -4.31 -8.02
C GLY A 391 -15.73 -4.74 -6.79
N SER A 392 -15.09 -4.91 -5.62
CA SER A 392 -15.73 -5.49 -4.43
C SER A 392 -16.66 -4.48 -3.71
N GLY A 393 -17.94 -4.59 -4.05
CA GLY A 393 -18.95 -4.56 -2.99
C GLY A 393 -19.19 -6.01 -2.61
N ASP A 394 -19.09 -6.30 -1.33
CA ASP A 394 -19.38 -7.61 -0.76
C ASP A 394 -20.71 -8.14 -1.30
N ALA A 395 -20.69 -9.39 -1.75
CA ALA A 395 -21.89 -10.22 -1.91
C ALA A 395 -22.47 -10.65 -0.54
N GLY A 396 -22.00 -10.04 0.56
CA GLY A 396 -22.40 -10.32 1.94
C GLY A 396 -23.17 -9.21 2.66
N SER A 397 -23.34 -8.01 2.09
CA SER A 397 -24.24 -6.99 2.64
C SER A 397 -25.53 -6.91 1.83
N ALA A 398 -26.32 -7.99 1.91
CA ALA A 398 -27.74 -7.95 1.60
C ALA A 398 -28.46 -7.14 2.71
N ASP A 399 -28.26 -5.82 2.69
CA ASP A 399 -29.12 -4.79 3.29
C ASP A 399 -28.34 -3.47 3.31
N VAL A 400 -28.26 -2.77 2.17
CA VAL A 400 -28.43 -1.30 2.12
C VAL A 400 -28.80 -0.95 0.67
N LEU A 401 -30.11 -0.76 0.49
CA LEU A 401 -30.83 -0.04 -0.58
C LEU A 401 -30.75 -0.60 -2.02
N PRO A 402 -31.91 -0.97 -2.62
CA PRO A 402 -31.99 -1.30 -4.03
C PRO A 402 -31.67 -0.06 -4.88
N VAL A 403 -30.92 -0.28 -5.97
CA VAL A 403 -30.68 0.67 -7.06
C VAL A 403 -31.93 0.78 -7.95
N GLU A 404 -33.13 0.68 -7.37
CA GLU A 404 -34.38 0.96 -8.06
C GLU A 404 -34.90 2.30 -7.57
N LEU A 405 -34.55 3.36 -8.32
CA LEU A 405 -35.40 4.48 -8.70
C LEU A 405 -34.57 5.39 -9.62
N LEU A 406 -34.31 4.91 -10.85
CA LEU A 406 -34.50 5.59 -12.14
C LEU A 406 -33.94 4.73 -13.27
#